data_AF-A0AAD7NIN3-F1
#
_entry.id   AF-A0AAD7NIN3-F1
#
_cell.length_a   1.000
_cell.length_b   1.000
_cell.length_c   1.000
_cell.angle_alpha   90.00
_cell.angle_beta   90.00
_cell.angle_gamma   90.00
#
_symmetry.space_group_name_H-M   'P 1'
#
loop_
_entity.id
_entity.type
_entity.pdbx_description
1 polymer ?
#
loop_
_entity_poly.entity_id
_entity_poly.type
_entity_poly.pdbx_seq_one_letter_code
_entity_poly.pdbx_strand_id
1 'polypeptide(L)'
;NGPSFSDKKHKAGVSVGFVVRCTQRIIVAFLSLHDSVIRWPTESEKEEAKAWVESVSCQEWRGGLCMVDGTLVPLFEKPGHHGEVYFDRKSNYSLNVQVRRPLLVF
;
A
#
# COMPACT_ATOMS: atom_id res chain seq x y z
N ASN A 1 15.44 10.74 12.20
CA ASN A 1 16.48 11.47 11.45
C ASN A 1 15.97 11.84 10.06
N GLY A 2 15.11 12.87 9.97
CA GLY A 2 14.73 13.45 8.68
C GLY A 2 15.70 14.58 8.35
N PRO A 3 16.26 14.67 7.14
CA PRO A 3 17.18 15.75 6.81
C PRO A 3 16.42 17.09 6.85
N SER A 4 17.08 18.12 7.37
CA SER A 4 16.52 19.48 7.41
C SER A 4 16.31 20.02 5.99
N PHE A 5 15.26 20.83 5.79
CA PHE A 5 14.88 21.41 4.49
C PHE A 5 16.00 22.20 3.79
N SER A 6 17.00 22.62 4.55
CA SER A 6 18.12 23.46 4.11
C SER A 6 19.04 22.76 3.10
N ASP A 7 19.12 21.42 3.10
CA ASP A 7 20.09 20.66 2.29
C ASP A 7 19.67 20.38 0.84
N LYS A 8 18.45 20.73 0.43
CA LYS A 8 17.96 20.42 -0.94
C LYS A 8 18.16 21.53 -1.97
N LYS A 9 18.84 22.63 -1.62
CA LYS A 9 18.85 23.85 -2.45
C LYS A 9 19.68 23.81 -3.73
N HIS A 10 20.53 22.81 -3.97
CA HIS A 10 21.49 22.85 -5.09
C HIS A 10 21.14 21.99 -6.32
N LYS A 11 20.01 21.27 -6.35
CA LYS A 11 19.77 20.25 -7.40
C LYS A 11 18.61 20.48 -8.37
N ALA A 12 17.81 21.55 -8.23
CA ALA A 12 16.62 21.72 -9.09
C ALA A 12 16.38 23.13 -9.66
N GLY A 13 17.15 24.15 -9.28
CA GLY A 13 17.03 25.51 -9.86
C GLY A 13 15.68 26.22 -9.62
N VAL A 14 14.82 25.70 -8.75
CA VAL A 14 13.47 26.23 -8.48
C VAL A 14 13.36 26.93 -7.14
N SER A 15 12.58 28.01 -7.09
CA SER A 15 12.33 28.75 -5.85
C SER A 15 11.43 27.97 -4.89
N VAL A 16 11.59 28.22 -3.58
CA VAL A 16 10.75 27.59 -2.54
C VAL A 16 9.26 27.88 -2.77
N GLY A 17 8.92 29.11 -3.17
CA GLY A 17 7.54 29.50 -3.48
C GLY A 17 6.95 28.75 -4.68
N PHE A 18 7.77 28.34 -5.65
CA PHE A 18 7.32 27.49 -6.75
C PHE A 18 6.97 26.09 -6.25
N VAL A 19 7.84 25.47 -5.44
CA VAL A 19 7.60 24.15 -4.85
C VAL A 19 6.31 24.14 -4.04
N VAL A 20 6.11 25.12 -3.15
CA VAL A 20 4.89 25.21 -2.33
C VAL A 20 3.63 25.29 -3.19
N ARG A 21 3.63 26.14 -4.24
CA ARG A 21 2.48 26.26 -5.15
C ARG A 21 2.23 24.98 -5.94
N CYS A 22 3.27 24.31 -6.42
CA CYS A 22 3.14 23.03 -7.10
C CYS A 22 2.54 21.97 -6.18
N THR A 23 3.04 21.85 -4.94
CA THR A 23 2.50 20.91 -3.95
C THR A 23 1.04 21.20 -3.63
N GLN A 24 0.66 22.47 -3.44
CA GLN A 24 -0.73 22.86 -3.20
C GLN A 24 -1.66 22.47 -4.36
N ARG A 25 -1.24 22.71 -5.62
CA ARG A 25 -2.02 22.31 -6.80
C ARG A 25 -2.22 20.80 -6.89
N ILE A 26 -1.17 20.03 -6.58
CA ILE A 26 -1.23 18.57 -6.55
C ILE A 26 -2.21 18.10 -5.46
N ILE A 27 -2.13 18.66 -4.26
CA ILE A 27 -3.06 18.33 -3.17
C ILE A 27 -4.50 18.64 -3.58
N VAL A 28 -4.78 19.82 -4.16
CA VAL A 28 -6.12 20.18 -4.63
C VAL A 28 -6.61 19.22 -5.72
N ALA A 29 -5.75 18.85 -6.67
CA ALA A 29 -6.09 17.89 -7.71
C ALA A 29 -6.43 16.51 -7.10
N PHE A 30 -5.64 16.01 -6.15
CA PHE A 30 -5.95 14.77 -5.44
C PHE A 30 -7.26 14.87 -4.65
N LEU A 31 -7.50 15.98 -3.94
CA LEU A 31 -8.75 16.20 -3.21
C LEU A 31 -9.96 16.25 -4.14
N SER A 32 -9.81 16.81 -5.35
CA SER A 32 -10.90 16.81 -6.35
C SER A 32 -11.28 15.42 -6.85
N LEU A 33 -10.38 14.44 -6.68
CA LEU A 33 -10.59 13.04 -7.02
C LEU A 33 -10.92 12.18 -5.80
N HIS A 34 -10.94 12.76 -4.59
CA HIS A 34 -11.09 11.99 -3.35
C HIS A 34 -12.38 11.17 -3.36
N ASP A 35 -13.52 11.77 -3.68
CA ASP A 35 -14.81 11.07 -3.56
C ASP A 35 -15.05 10.07 -4.70
N SER A 36 -14.34 10.21 -5.82
CA SER A 36 -14.41 9.26 -6.94
C SER A 36 -13.46 8.07 -6.78
N VAL A 37 -12.29 8.30 -6.18
CA VAL A 37 -11.21 7.29 -6.04
C VAL A 37 -11.21 6.64 -4.66
N ILE A 38 -11.46 7.41 -3.60
CA ILE A 38 -11.46 6.98 -2.20
C ILE A 38 -12.92 6.83 -1.77
N ARG A 39 -13.59 5.84 -2.35
CA ARG A 39 -14.94 5.42 -1.95
C ARG A 39 -14.94 3.95 -1.57
N TRP A 40 -15.91 3.56 -0.75
CA TRP A 40 -16.17 2.15 -0.51
C TRP A 40 -16.63 1.49 -1.83
N PRO A 41 -16.16 0.27 -2.12
CA PRO A 41 -16.64 -0.48 -3.28
C PRO A 41 -18.12 -0.80 -3.10
N THR A 42 -18.86 -0.74 -4.19
CA THR A 42 -20.25 -1.18 -4.28
C THR A 42 -20.34 -2.68 -4.09
N GLU A 43 -21.52 -3.21 -3.74
CA GLU A 43 -21.66 -4.64 -3.50
C GLU A 43 -21.35 -5.49 -4.75
N SER A 44 -21.64 -4.96 -5.95
CA SER A 44 -21.27 -5.60 -7.22
C SER A 44 -19.75 -5.67 -7.40
N GLU A 45 -19.03 -4.57 -7.17
CA GLU A 45 -17.57 -4.53 -7.24
C GLU A 45 -16.93 -5.45 -6.20
N LYS A 46 -17.54 -5.55 -5.01
CA LYS A 46 -17.09 -6.50 -4.00
C LYS A 46 -17.25 -7.92 -4.51
N GLU A 47 -18.42 -8.28 -5.02
CA GLU A 47 -18.70 -9.64 -5.46
C GLU A 47 -17.83 -10.08 -6.65
N GLU A 48 -17.57 -9.18 -7.61
CA GLU A 48 -16.64 -9.40 -8.70
C GLU A 48 -15.22 -9.67 -8.17
N ALA A 49 -14.76 -8.85 -7.22
CA ALA A 49 -13.44 -9.04 -6.62
C ALA A 49 -13.35 -10.35 -5.81
N LYS A 50 -14.42 -10.73 -5.09
CA LYS A 50 -14.51 -12.02 -4.38
C LYS A 50 -14.43 -13.20 -5.34
N ALA A 51 -15.18 -13.15 -6.44
CA ALA A 51 -15.16 -14.17 -7.49
C ALA A 51 -13.78 -14.29 -8.14
N TRP A 52 -13.13 -13.16 -8.39
CA TRP A 52 -11.76 -13.15 -8.88
C TRP A 52 -10.79 -13.83 -7.89
N VAL A 53 -10.82 -13.45 -6.60
CA VAL A 53 -9.98 -14.07 -5.57
C VAL A 53 -10.17 -15.58 -5.55
N GLU A 54 -11.41 -16.06 -5.54
CA GLU A 54 -11.71 -17.50 -5.56
C GLU A 54 -11.13 -18.19 -6.81
N SER A 55 -11.24 -17.57 -7.99
CA SER A 55 -10.72 -18.13 -9.25
C SER A 55 -9.21 -18.24 -9.32
N VAL A 56 -8.47 -17.41 -8.58
CA VAL A 56 -7.00 -17.40 -8.57
C VAL A 56 -6.41 -18.00 -7.29
N SER A 57 -7.25 -18.40 -6.34
CA SER A 57 -6.85 -19.00 -5.06
C SER A 57 -7.78 -20.16 -4.67
N CYS A 58 -8.64 -20.00 -3.65
CA CYS A 58 -9.66 -20.96 -3.26
C CYS A 58 -10.86 -20.28 -2.55
N GLN A 59 -11.93 -21.05 -2.33
CA GLN A 59 -13.22 -20.54 -1.83
C GLN A 59 -13.10 -19.89 -0.44
N GLU A 60 -12.22 -20.40 0.43
CA GLU A 60 -11.99 -19.87 1.78
C GLU A 60 -11.45 -18.44 1.75
N TRP A 61 -10.76 -18.05 0.68
CA TRP A 61 -10.18 -16.72 0.52
C TRP A 61 -11.14 -15.72 -0.13
N ARG A 62 -12.31 -16.17 -0.60
CA ARG A 62 -13.36 -15.33 -1.19
C ARG A 62 -13.72 -14.15 -0.28
N GLY A 63 -13.69 -14.32 1.04
CA GLY A 63 -13.99 -13.26 2.02
C GLY A 63 -12.89 -12.22 2.25
N GLY A 64 -11.68 -12.45 1.72
CA GLY A 64 -10.48 -11.62 1.94
C GLY A 64 -10.45 -10.29 1.19
N LEU A 65 -11.61 -9.71 0.88
CA LEU A 65 -11.71 -8.44 0.19
C LEU A 65 -11.34 -7.27 1.11
N CYS A 66 -10.66 -6.25 0.59
CA CYS A 66 -10.27 -5.04 1.32
C CYS A 66 -9.28 -5.27 2.48
N MET A 67 -8.38 -6.23 2.33
CA MET A 67 -7.22 -6.38 3.21
C MET A 67 -6.22 -5.25 2.94
N VAL A 68 -6.48 -4.09 3.54
CA VAL A 68 -5.64 -2.90 3.42
C VAL A 68 -4.51 -3.01 4.45
N ASP A 69 -3.34 -3.36 3.94
CA ASP A 69 -2.07 -3.54 4.65
C ASP A 69 -1.90 -4.85 5.44
N GLY A 70 -0.66 -5.37 5.37
CA GLY A 70 -0.29 -6.76 5.55
C GLY A 70 -0.78 -7.40 6.85
N THR A 71 -1.64 -8.41 6.76
CA THR A 71 -1.77 -9.33 7.88
C THR A 71 -0.47 -10.10 8.00
N LEU A 72 0.15 -9.91 9.15
CA LEU A 72 1.33 -10.62 9.57
C LEU A 72 0.88 -11.99 10.09
N VAL A 73 1.19 -13.05 9.35
CA VAL A 73 0.99 -14.42 9.82
C VAL A 73 2.11 -14.73 10.80
N PRO A 74 1.82 -14.96 12.10
CA PRO A 74 2.85 -15.25 13.07
C PRO A 74 3.48 -16.63 12.79
N LEU A 75 4.80 -16.68 12.88
CA LEU A 75 5.58 -17.90 12.80
C LEU A 75 5.84 -18.44 14.20
N PHE A 76 5.76 -19.77 14.35
CA PHE A 76 6.03 -20.45 15.62
C PHE A 76 7.49 -20.29 16.06
N GLU A 77 8.41 -20.28 15.09
CA GLU A 77 9.85 -20.19 15.32
C GLU A 77 10.54 -19.30 14.28
N LYS A 78 11.77 -18.90 14.61
CA LYS A 78 12.63 -18.13 13.72
C LYS A 78 12.98 -18.95 12.47
N PRO A 79 12.73 -18.45 11.25
CA PRO A 79 13.18 -19.12 10.04
C PRO A 79 14.70 -19.30 10.00
N GLY A 80 15.16 -20.49 9.59
CA GLY A 80 16.59 -20.79 9.49
C GLY A 80 17.33 -19.95 8.43
N HIS A 81 16.63 -19.51 7.38
CA HIS A 81 17.18 -18.65 6.34
C HIS A 81 16.72 -17.20 6.55
N HIS A 82 17.68 -16.28 6.73
CA HIS A 82 17.41 -14.85 6.95
C HIS A 82 16.43 -14.55 8.10
N GLY A 83 16.34 -15.38 9.15
CA GLY A 83 15.34 -15.25 10.23
C GLY A 83 15.11 -13.84 10.81
N GLU A 84 16.15 -13.00 10.84
CA GLU A 84 16.04 -11.60 11.31
C GLU A 84 15.12 -10.73 10.46
N VAL A 85 14.95 -11.02 9.16
CA VAL A 85 14.09 -10.22 8.27
C VAL A 85 12.61 -10.44 8.56
N TYR A 86 12.28 -11.51 9.29
CA TYR A 86 10.93 -11.85 9.70
C TYR A 86 10.59 -11.30 11.08
N PHE A 87 11.54 -10.66 11.78
CA PHE A 87 11.30 -10.09 13.10
C PHE A 87 10.59 -8.74 12.98
N ASP A 88 9.33 -8.68 13.41
CA ASP A 88 8.50 -7.49 13.30
C ASP A 88 8.68 -6.52 14.48
N ARG A 89 8.10 -5.32 14.35
CA ARG A 89 8.13 -4.27 15.40
C ARG A 89 7.51 -4.73 16.72
N LYS A 90 6.66 -5.77 16.72
CA LYS A 90 6.00 -6.32 17.91
C LYS A 90 6.80 -7.48 18.52
N SER A 91 8.04 -7.68 18.08
CA SER A 91 8.93 -8.76 18.54
C SER A 91 8.40 -10.17 18.25
N ASN A 92 7.62 -10.33 17.17
CA ASN A 92 7.23 -11.65 16.68
C ASN A 92 7.97 -11.96 15.37
N TYR A 93 8.14 -13.24 15.08
CA TYR A 93 8.46 -13.66 13.72
C TYR A 93 7.17 -13.71 12.91
N SER A 94 7.08 -13.00 11.79
CA SER A 94 5.85 -12.97 10.99
C SER A 94 6.08 -12.75 9.49
N LEU A 95 5.11 -13.22 8.69
CA LEU A 95 5.11 -13.09 7.23
C LEU A 95 4.01 -12.15 6.77
N ASN A 96 4.36 -11.20 5.90
CA ASN A 96 3.36 -10.39 5.20
C ASN A 96 2.82 -11.18 4.00
N VAL A 97 1.51 -11.48 4.01
CA VAL A 97 0.84 -12.17 2.90
C VAL A 97 0.16 -11.17 1.97
N GLN A 98 0.87 -10.91 0.86
CA GLN A 98 0.50 -10.13 -0.33
C GLN A 98 -0.30 -10.88 -1.39
N VAL A 99 -1.63 -10.78 -1.52
CA VAL A 99 -2.29 -11.23 -2.77
C VAL A 99 -2.06 -10.16 -3.84
N ARG A 100 -1.16 -10.44 -4.79
CA ARG A 100 -0.91 -9.55 -5.93
C ARG A 100 -1.88 -9.85 -7.06
N ARG A 101 -2.52 -8.82 -7.63
CA ARG A 101 -3.08 -8.92 -8.98
C ARG A 101 -1.92 -9.15 -9.97
N PRO A 102 -2.03 -10.03 -10.96
CA PRO A 102 -1.17 -9.93 -12.12
C PRO A 102 -1.44 -8.57 -12.78
N LEU A 103 -0.39 -7.77 -12.99
CA LEU A 103 -0.50 -6.52 -13.73
C LEU A 103 -0.96 -6.84 -15.16
N LEU A 104 -2.22 -6.53 -15.47
CA LEU A 104 -2.60 -6.20 -16.85
C LEU A 104 -2.10 -4.77 -17.08
N VAL A 105 -0.96 -4.69 -17.77
CA VAL A 105 -0.45 -3.45 -18.35
C VAL A 105 -1.38 -3.09 -19.51
N PHE A 106 -2.08 -1.97 -19.42
CA PHE A 106 -2.65 -1.29 -20.59
C PHE A 106 -1.60 -0.39 -21.22
#